data_AF-A0A6H1NHQ7-F1
#
_entry.id   AF-A0A6H1NHQ7-F1
#
_cell.length_a   1.000
_cell.length_b   1.000
_cell.length_c   1.000
_cell.angle_alpha   90.00
_cell.angle_beta   90.00
_cell.angle_gamma   90.00
#
_symmetry.space_group_name_H-M   'P 1'
#
loop_
_entity.id
_entity.type
_entity.pdbx_description
1 polymer ?
#
loop_
_entity_poly.entity_id
_entity_poly.type
_entity_poly.pdbx_seq_one_letter_code
_entity_poly.pdbx_strand_id
1 'polypeptide(L)'
;MSIPAVEDSWVRIEAWLLRHAPVSHALLRPPASPSAIRAAERALGVRFHSDLVASLSCHDGVELQPGAPVLAYYGPPSCVADIVKSTSFLRGISADVPDDDGLDEDDEADDEDDDGLTTYWHHDWLLITLGIGWQSSDGLFLSCHPGRNWGRLGHYFDEDIPTFTGWASLRHALADLADALERGRPFNGRTPLAYEGALLWEDETTAVPDPVSPLALAAESAEPDPEPPTPSEPLFVPVCSSDGVYLAMVRHRTPPPPPPTQPDVVFAERLTPAELLRRLGAIPDTVHPRTRARAQKAADSPWAAYRPMVRAGSAGGWAYATQEGGAAQFARPEVLRRVSSDTRAVALTRRGPEVQVTVAEDGVPGPQSVRHVLSPREGGGDFWPGSRAAYARFLAELEGEFGIMYRPDDDTDAELTSALLLPVLEDVDRAANRYVGQVRNFDLAALIERTPPARLRTAMVAQLGRLAAETRFDMYDEVSDALARTVRGETVDLTPDSPLDARIRTLTAEAWAARQMVSGQRAWRDDNGPVTQSDFSAWVLRVEAARALREFVHAGAPTAAATILSRRMSAHWRTELAADLEG
;
A
#
# COMPACT_ATOMS: atom_id res chain seq x y z
N MET A 1 -17.24 35.00 15.01
CA MET A 1 -17.99 35.51 13.83
C MET A 1 -19.25 34.69 13.69
N SER A 2 -20.38 35.29 13.30
CA SER A 2 -21.61 34.53 13.06
C SER A 2 -21.43 33.63 11.85
N ILE A 3 -21.77 32.34 11.96
CA ILE A 3 -21.78 31.42 10.82
C ILE A 3 -22.90 31.85 9.85
N PRO A 4 -22.65 31.96 8.53
CA PRO A 4 -23.66 32.33 7.54
C PRO A 4 -24.89 31.42 7.55
N ALA A 5 -25.99 31.92 6.98
CA ALA A 5 -27.13 31.08 6.67
C ALA A 5 -26.78 30.08 5.54
N VAL A 6 -27.60 29.04 5.40
CA VAL A 6 -27.42 28.02 4.36
C VAL A 6 -27.55 28.64 2.96
N GLU A 7 -28.55 29.50 2.79
CA GLU A 7 -28.85 30.21 1.56
C GLU A 7 -27.70 31.15 1.16
N ASP A 8 -27.13 31.89 2.12
CA ASP A 8 -25.98 32.76 1.87
C ASP A 8 -24.74 31.99 1.40
N SER A 9 -24.54 30.78 1.97
CA SER A 9 -23.44 29.90 1.58
C SER A 9 -23.66 29.34 0.17
N TRP A 10 -24.88 28.94 -0.17
CA TRP A 10 -25.23 28.48 -1.52
C TRP A 10 -25.04 29.56 -2.58
N VAL A 11 -25.46 30.81 -2.33
CA VAL A 11 -25.24 31.93 -3.25
C VAL A 11 -23.75 32.09 -3.58
N ARG A 12 -22.88 31.94 -2.58
CA ARG A 12 -21.42 32.02 -2.76
C ARG A 12 -20.87 30.84 -3.57
N ILE A 13 -21.31 29.62 -3.25
CA ILE A 13 -20.94 28.39 -3.97
C ILE A 13 -21.38 28.48 -5.43
N GLU A 14 -22.63 28.83 -5.70
CA GLU A 14 -23.19 29.00 -7.05
C GLU A 14 -22.41 30.05 -7.84
N ALA A 15 -22.15 31.22 -7.25
CA ALA A 15 -21.41 32.29 -7.91
C ALA A 15 -19.98 31.86 -8.30
N TRP A 16 -19.32 31.08 -7.43
CA TRP A 16 -18.01 30.52 -7.72
C TRP A 16 -18.09 29.46 -8.83
N LEU A 17 -19.01 28.50 -8.72
CA LEU A 17 -19.19 27.43 -9.70
C LEU A 17 -19.55 28.01 -11.08
N LEU A 18 -20.46 28.97 -11.15
CA LEU A 18 -20.84 29.63 -12.40
C LEU A 18 -19.64 30.27 -13.11
N ARG A 19 -18.71 30.87 -12.34
CA ARG A 19 -17.54 31.57 -12.88
C ARG A 19 -16.39 30.64 -13.23
N HIS A 20 -16.13 29.63 -12.40
CA HIS A 20 -14.92 28.82 -12.46
C HIS A 20 -15.20 27.39 -12.94
N ALA A 21 -16.33 26.81 -12.56
CA ALA A 21 -16.71 25.43 -12.88
C ALA A 21 -18.12 25.32 -13.50
N PRO A 22 -18.37 25.93 -14.69
CA PRO A 22 -19.70 25.97 -15.31
C PRO A 22 -20.30 24.60 -15.64
N VAL A 23 -19.49 23.57 -15.91
CA VAL A 23 -19.95 22.20 -16.12
C VAL A 23 -20.55 21.65 -14.82
N SER A 24 -19.85 21.82 -13.70
CA SER A 24 -20.37 21.40 -12.39
C SER A 24 -21.59 22.22 -11.97
N HIS A 25 -21.60 23.53 -12.26
CA HIS A 25 -22.75 24.38 -12.00
C HIS A 25 -24.00 23.88 -12.74
N ALA A 26 -23.87 23.48 -14.01
CA ALA A 26 -24.99 22.99 -14.81
C ALA A 26 -25.62 21.69 -14.29
N LEU A 27 -24.90 20.95 -13.42
CA LEU A 27 -25.35 19.71 -12.81
C LEU A 27 -26.02 19.91 -11.45
N LEU A 28 -26.05 21.15 -10.92
CA LEU A 28 -26.87 21.47 -9.75
C LEU A 28 -28.35 21.36 -10.13
N ARG A 29 -29.11 20.56 -9.37
CA ARG A 29 -30.55 20.43 -9.63
C ARG A 29 -31.31 21.69 -9.23
N PRO A 30 -32.47 21.97 -9.83
CA PRO A 30 -33.35 23.02 -9.32
C PRO A 30 -33.81 22.72 -7.88
N PRO A 31 -34.34 23.72 -7.15
CA PRO A 31 -34.93 23.55 -5.83
C PRO A 31 -35.89 22.37 -5.70
N ALA A 32 -35.80 21.64 -4.60
CA ALA A 32 -36.75 20.58 -4.27
C ALA A 32 -38.13 21.19 -3.98
N SER A 33 -39.18 20.53 -4.49
CA SER A 33 -40.54 20.99 -4.16
C SER A 33 -40.85 20.78 -2.67
N PRO A 34 -41.52 21.74 -1.99
CA PRO A 34 -41.91 21.55 -0.59
C PRO A 34 -42.79 20.31 -0.37
N SER A 35 -43.55 19.90 -1.39
CA SER A 35 -44.34 18.65 -1.38
C SER A 35 -43.47 17.40 -1.37
N ALA A 36 -42.35 17.38 -2.11
CA ALA A 36 -41.42 16.26 -2.15
C ALA A 36 -40.70 16.10 -0.80
N ILE A 37 -40.22 17.19 -0.21
CA ILE A 37 -39.61 17.18 1.13
C ILE A 37 -40.60 16.63 2.16
N ARG A 38 -41.84 17.14 2.19
CA ARG A 38 -42.87 16.62 3.10
C ARG A 38 -43.23 15.15 2.84
N ALA A 39 -43.12 14.68 1.60
CA ALA A 39 -43.35 13.27 1.28
C ALA A 39 -42.19 12.39 1.79
N ALA A 40 -40.95 12.87 1.66
CA ALA A 40 -39.77 12.20 2.20
C ALA A 40 -39.80 12.12 3.73
N GLU A 41 -40.14 13.21 4.42
CA GLU A 41 -40.34 13.20 5.88
C GLU A 41 -41.37 12.15 6.30
N ARG A 42 -42.50 12.04 5.57
CA ARG A 42 -43.52 11.03 5.85
C ARG A 42 -43.04 9.61 5.56
N ALA A 43 -42.27 9.41 4.49
CA ALA A 43 -41.76 8.10 4.11
C ALA A 43 -40.71 7.58 5.10
N LEU A 44 -39.85 8.47 5.59
CA LEU A 44 -38.79 8.14 6.54
C LEU A 44 -39.24 8.25 8.01
N GLY A 45 -40.42 8.80 8.29
CA GLY A 45 -40.94 8.92 9.65
C GLY A 45 -40.23 9.97 10.52
N VAL A 46 -39.43 10.85 9.92
CA VAL A 46 -38.62 11.85 10.63
C VAL A 46 -38.89 13.26 10.13
N ARG A 47 -38.63 14.27 10.97
CA ARG A 47 -38.63 15.68 10.56
C ARG A 47 -37.23 16.07 10.10
N PHE A 48 -37.13 16.70 8.94
CA PHE A 48 -35.84 17.16 8.45
C PHE A 48 -35.40 18.40 9.22
N HIS A 49 -34.11 18.46 9.54
CA HIS A 49 -33.52 19.64 10.16
C HIS A 49 -33.69 20.87 9.25
N SER A 50 -33.87 22.07 9.83
CA SER A 50 -34.10 23.31 9.07
C SER A 50 -32.98 23.59 8.07
N ASP A 51 -31.72 23.36 8.46
CA ASP A 51 -30.56 23.53 7.56
C ASP A 51 -30.66 22.61 6.32
N LEU A 52 -31.13 21.38 6.47
CA LEU A 52 -31.31 20.44 5.36
C LEU A 52 -32.45 20.89 4.44
N VAL A 53 -33.57 21.32 5.01
CA VAL A 53 -34.70 21.87 4.25
C VAL A 53 -34.29 23.12 3.47
N ALA A 54 -33.53 24.03 4.10
CA ALA A 54 -32.99 25.21 3.44
C ALA A 54 -32.07 24.84 2.26
N SER A 55 -31.15 23.89 2.47
CA SER A 55 -30.24 23.43 1.41
C SER A 55 -30.98 22.80 0.24
N LEU A 56 -31.96 21.93 0.51
CA LEU A 56 -32.79 21.30 -0.53
C LEU A 56 -33.69 22.32 -1.26
N SER A 57 -34.05 23.41 -0.58
CA SER A 57 -34.81 24.52 -1.18
C SER A 57 -33.94 25.41 -2.07
N CYS A 58 -32.61 25.34 -1.98
CA CYS A 58 -31.69 25.91 -2.95
C CYS A 58 -31.49 24.94 -4.14
N HIS A 59 -31.10 23.70 -3.84
CA HIS A 59 -30.85 22.67 -4.85
C HIS A 59 -31.28 21.29 -4.35
N ASP A 60 -32.04 20.56 -5.17
CA ASP A 60 -32.41 19.15 -4.91
C ASP A 60 -31.23 18.20 -5.19
N GLY A 61 -30.08 18.43 -4.56
CA GLY A 61 -28.84 17.70 -4.84
C GLY A 61 -28.27 17.98 -6.23
N VAL A 62 -27.62 16.98 -6.81
CA VAL A 62 -26.96 17.07 -8.13
C VAL A 62 -27.45 15.99 -9.10
N GLU A 63 -27.22 16.23 -10.38
CA GLU A 63 -27.33 15.21 -11.41
C GLU A 63 -26.04 14.36 -11.42
N LEU A 64 -26.17 13.04 -11.22
CA LEU A 64 -25.04 12.11 -11.08
C LEU A 64 -24.42 11.76 -12.43
N GLN A 65 -23.54 12.65 -12.90
CA GLN A 65 -22.78 12.50 -14.15
C GLN A 65 -21.33 12.96 -13.94
N PRO A 66 -20.39 12.56 -14.83
CA PRO A 66 -19.01 13.03 -14.75
C PRO A 66 -18.95 14.57 -14.70
N GLY A 67 -18.25 15.10 -13.69
CA GLY A 67 -18.17 16.55 -13.44
C GLY A 67 -19.20 17.09 -12.43
N ALA A 68 -20.07 16.25 -11.86
CA ALA A 68 -20.97 16.64 -10.77
C ALA A 68 -20.18 17.20 -9.57
N PRO A 69 -20.62 18.30 -8.94
CA PRO A 69 -19.93 18.84 -7.78
C PRO A 69 -20.03 17.89 -6.59
N VAL A 70 -18.89 17.64 -5.94
CA VAL A 70 -18.76 16.76 -4.76
C VAL A 70 -18.19 17.52 -3.58
N LEU A 71 -18.46 17.06 -2.36
CA LEU A 71 -17.95 17.61 -1.10
C LEU A 71 -16.66 16.88 -0.70
N ALA A 72 -15.57 17.08 -1.44
CA ALA A 72 -14.28 16.43 -1.21
C ALA A 72 -14.40 14.90 -1.05
N TYR A 73 -14.11 14.33 0.14
CA TYR A 73 -14.22 12.90 0.42
C TYR A 73 -15.67 12.41 0.61
N TYR A 74 -16.61 13.32 0.78
CA TYR A 74 -18.00 12.99 1.12
C TYR A 74 -18.90 12.82 -0.10
N GLY A 75 -18.36 12.92 -1.31
CA GLY A 75 -19.09 12.71 -2.56
C GLY A 75 -20.21 13.74 -2.84
N PRO A 76 -21.09 13.47 -3.81
CA PRO A 76 -22.09 14.44 -4.27
C PRO A 76 -23.28 14.63 -3.30
N PRO A 77 -23.84 15.85 -3.19
CA PRO A 77 -25.10 16.10 -2.49
C PRO A 77 -26.25 15.25 -3.05
N SER A 78 -26.93 14.52 -2.17
CA SER A 78 -28.06 13.67 -2.55
C SER A 78 -29.31 14.51 -2.85
N CYS A 79 -30.07 14.10 -3.86
CA CYS A 79 -31.44 14.60 -4.04
C CYS A 79 -32.38 13.97 -3.01
N VAL A 80 -33.57 14.53 -2.82
CA VAL A 80 -34.58 14.02 -1.87
C VAL A 80 -34.90 12.55 -2.10
N ALA A 81 -34.99 12.11 -3.36
CA ALA A 81 -35.27 10.72 -3.68
C ALA A 81 -34.12 9.78 -3.27
N ASP A 82 -32.87 10.21 -3.45
CA ASP A 82 -31.70 9.44 -3.04
C ASP A 82 -31.58 9.37 -1.51
N ILE A 83 -31.85 10.48 -0.80
CA ILE A 83 -31.88 10.48 0.68
C ILE A 83 -32.87 9.42 1.19
N VAL A 84 -34.08 9.37 0.62
CA VAL A 84 -35.09 8.38 0.99
C VAL A 84 -34.63 6.96 0.68
N LYS A 85 -34.10 6.73 -0.53
CA LYS A 85 -33.66 5.42 -0.99
C LYS A 85 -32.50 4.89 -0.13
N SER A 86 -31.44 5.68 0.03
CA SER A 86 -30.23 5.30 0.75
C SER A 86 -30.48 5.10 2.24
N THR A 87 -31.23 6.01 2.86
CA THR A 87 -31.60 5.87 4.29
C THR A 87 -32.47 4.63 4.52
N SER A 88 -33.43 4.35 3.64
CA SER A 88 -34.27 3.15 3.76
C SER A 88 -33.47 1.87 3.57
N PHE A 89 -32.50 1.87 2.66
CA PHE A 89 -31.59 0.75 2.42
C PHE A 89 -30.73 0.46 3.66
N LEU A 90 -30.10 1.48 4.25
CA LEU A 90 -29.25 1.35 5.44
C LEU A 90 -30.05 0.88 6.67
N ARG A 91 -31.27 1.39 6.85
CA ARG A 91 -32.20 0.89 7.87
C ARG A 91 -32.58 -0.58 7.64
N GLY A 92 -32.69 -1.01 6.38
CA GLY A 92 -32.94 -2.41 6.04
C GLY A 92 -31.79 -3.34 6.45
N ILE A 93 -30.54 -2.94 6.20
CA ILE A 93 -29.36 -3.69 6.63
C ILE A 93 -29.32 -3.82 8.15
N SER A 94 -29.55 -2.72 8.87
CA SER A 94 -29.55 -2.74 10.34
C SER A 94 -30.64 -3.63 10.95
N ALA A 95 -31.74 -3.90 10.23
CA ALA A 95 -32.79 -4.81 10.70
C ALA A 95 -32.45 -6.30 10.48
N ASP A 96 -31.51 -6.59 9.58
CA ASP A 96 -31.06 -7.95 9.24
C ASP A 96 -29.82 -8.38 10.04
N VAL A 97 -29.16 -7.45 10.74
CA VAL A 97 -28.10 -7.74 11.71
C VAL A 97 -28.77 -8.07 13.05
N PRO A 98 -28.65 -9.32 13.57
CA PRO A 98 -29.10 -9.61 14.93
C PRO A 98 -28.38 -8.68 15.89
N ASP A 99 -29.09 -8.11 16.86
CA ASP A 99 -28.45 -7.52 18.03
C ASP A 99 -27.47 -8.58 18.56
N ASP A 100 -26.17 -8.30 18.55
CA ASP A 100 -25.18 -9.21 19.11
C ASP A 100 -25.39 -9.19 20.63
N ASP A 101 -26.22 -10.12 21.11
CA ASP A 101 -26.48 -10.45 22.52
C ASP A 101 -25.20 -10.96 23.21
N GLY A 102 -24.15 -10.13 23.25
CA GLY A 102 -22.80 -10.48 23.66
C GLY A 102 -22.12 -9.50 24.62
N LEU A 103 -22.82 -8.45 25.07
CA LEU A 103 -22.40 -7.63 26.20
C LEU A 103 -23.50 -7.73 27.27
N ASP A 104 -23.13 -8.30 28.42
CA ASP A 104 -24.00 -8.62 29.55
C ASP A 104 -24.98 -7.49 29.90
N GLU A 105 -26.27 -7.82 30.04
CA GLU A 105 -27.38 -6.95 30.50
C GLU A 105 -27.26 -6.52 31.98
N ASP A 106 -26.05 -6.40 32.53
CA ASP A 106 -25.82 -6.12 33.96
C ASP A 106 -25.06 -4.81 34.23
N ASP A 107 -25.02 -3.88 33.28
CA ASP A 107 -24.64 -2.48 33.51
C ASP A 107 -25.81 -1.55 33.13
N GLU A 108 -26.86 -1.51 33.96
CA GLU A 108 -27.69 -0.31 34.07
C GLU A 108 -26.85 0.82 34.72
N ALA A 109 -25.89 1.34 33.98
CA ALA A 109 -25.31 2.64 34.23
C ALA A 109 -26.18 3.67 33.49
N ASP A 110 -26.73 4.62 34.24
CA ASP A 110 -27.26 5.90 33.74
C ASP A 110 -26.16 6.62 32.94
N ASP A 111 -25.96 6.25 31.67
CA ASP A 111 -25.04 6.94 30.79
C ASP A 111 -25.81 8.02 30.00
N GLU A 112 -25.94 9.20 30.63
CA GLU A 112 -26.29 10.46 29.94
C GLU A 112 -25.28 10.82 28.81
N ASP A 113 -24.21 10.03 28.67
CA ASP A 113 -23.10 10.19 27.72
C ASP A 113 -23.09 9.18 26.54
N ASP A 114 -24.03 8.23 26.42
CA ASP A 114 -24.09 7.33 25.25
C ASP A 114 -24.52 8.10 23.99
N ASP A 115 -23.60 8.29 23.04
CA ASP A 115 -23.81 9.04 21.80
C ASP A 115 -24.53 8.26 20.70
N GLY A 116 -24.97 7.04 21.01
CA GLY A 116 -25.78 6.19 20.13
C GLY A 116 -25.01 5.68 18.92
N LEU A 117 -23.68 5.75 18.95
CA LEU A 117 -22.79 5.26 17.89
C LEU A 117 -22.54 3.73 17.97
N THR A 118 -23.17 3.04 18.92
CA THR A 118 -23.08 1.57 19.10
C THR A 118 -23.93 0.78 18.10
N THR A 119 -24.88 1.43 17.41
CA THR A 119 -25.76 0.82 16.38
C THR A 119 -25.20 1.06 14.98
N TYR A 120 -25.24 0.04 14.10
CA TYR A 120 -24.77 0.14 12.71
C TYR A 120 -25.41 1.31 11.93
N TRP A 121 -26.74 1.49 12.04
CA TRP A 121 -27.42 2.65 11.49
C TRP A 121 -28.64 3.07 12.30
N HIS A 122 -28.61 4.26 12.90
CA HIS A 122 -29.75 4.76 13.67
C HIS A 122 -30.93 5.15 12.76
N HIS A 123 -32.17 4.92 13.23
CA HIS A 123 -33.37 5.28 12.47
C HIS A 123 -33.38 6.77 12.11
N ASP A 124 -32.97 7.64 13.01
CA ASP A 124 -33.01 9.10 12.82
C ASP A 124 -31.86 9.68 11.99
N TRP A 125 -30.97 8.85 11.42
CA TRP A 125 -29.88 9.33 10.58
C TRP A 125 -30.26 9.33 9.11
N LEU A 126 -30.05 10.48 8.46
CA LEU A 126 -30.31 10.69 7.04
C LEU A 126 -28.99 10.74 6.28
N LEU A 127 -28.78 9.86 5.31
CA LEU A 127 -27.64 9.97 4.42
C LEU A 127 -27.91 11.11 3.41
N ILE A 128 -27.15 12.21 3.50
CA ILE A 128 -27.38 13.45 2.74
C ILE A 128 -26.38 13.68 1.60
N THR A 129 -25.34 12.86 1.53
CA THR A 129 -24.46 12.74 0.35
C THR A 129 -24.30 11.27 -0.02
N LEU A 130 -24.04 11.01 -1.30
CA LEU A 130 -23.60 9.69 -1.74
C LEU A 130 -22.09 9.62 -1.73
N GLY A 131 -21.56 8.41 -1.74
CA GLY A 131 -20.14 8.18 -1.88
C GLY A 131 -19.53 8.69 -3.18
N ILE A 132 -18.20 8.72 -3.25
CA ILE A 132 -17.49 9.07 -4.50
C ILE A 132 -17.89 8.11 -5.64
N GLY A 133 -18.18 6.85 -5.31
CA GLY A 133 -18.71 5.84 -6.25
C GLY A 133 -20.19 5.98 -6.60
N TRP A 134 -20.86 7.04 -6.11
CA TRP A 134 -22.30 7.31 -6.28
C TRP A 134 -23.20 6.20 -5.72
N GLN A 135 -22.74 5.57 -4.65
CA GLN A 135 -23.42 4.51 -3.93
C GLN A 135 -23.56 4.87 -2.45
N SER A 136 -24.33 4.07 -1.71
CA SER A 136 -24.63 4.29 -0.30
C SER A 136 -23.68 3.55 0.64
N SER A 137 -22.43 3.32 0.21
CA SER A 137 -21.35 2.75 1.02
C SER A 137 -20.66 3.79 1.89
N ASP A 138 -20.69 5.06 1.49
CA ASP A 138 -19.97 6.16 2.12
C ASP A 138 -20.75 7.47 1.97
N GLY A 139 -20.49 8.43 2.86
CA GLY A 139 -21.04 9.79 2.76
C GLY A 139 -21.22 10.49 4.10
N LEU A 140 -21.79 11.69 4.04
CA LEU A 140 -22.22 12.45 5.20
C LEU A 140 -23.64 12.06 5.57
N PHE A 141 -23.85 11.79 6.85
CA PHE A 141 -25.18 11.69 7.43
C PHE A 141 -25.49 12.90 8.30
N LEU A 142 -26.78 13.20 8.41
CA LEU A 142 -27.33 14.21 9.29
C LEU A 142 -28.23 13.53 10.31
N SER A 143 -28.00 13.84 11.59
CA SER A 143 -28.85 13.34 12.66
C SER A 143 -30.10 14.19 12.81
N CYS A 144 -31.26 13.56 12.68
CA CYS A 144 -32.57 14.09 13.04
C CYS A 144 -33.04 13.55 14.40
N HIS A 145 -32.13 13.09 15.25
CA HIS A 145 -32.50 12.63 16.58
C HIS A 145 -32.82 13.84 17.48
N PRO A 146 -34.02 13.94 18.07
CA PRO A 146 -34.36 15.03 18.98
C PRO A 146 -33.44 15.01 20.21
N GLY A 147 -32.63 16.05 20.39
CA GLY A 147 -31.70 16.12 21.51
C GLY A 147 -30.39 16.80 21.15
N ARG A 148 -29.30 16.42 21.84
CA ARG A 148 -27.99 17.07 21.72
C ARG A 148 -27.35 16.96 20.32
N ASN A 149 -27.72 15.94 19.55
CA ASN A 149 -27.19 15.68 18.21
C ASN A 149 -28.12 16.16 17.09
N TRP A 150 -29.22 16.86 17.38
CA TRP A 150 -30.15 17.36 16.37
C TRP A 150 -29.46 18.30 15.37
N GLY A 151 -29.45 17.93 14.09
CA GLY A 151 -28.81 18.67 13.00
C GLY A 151 -27.31 18.44 12.85
N ARG A 152 -26.69 17.60 13.70
CA ARG A 152 -25.26 17.32 13.69
C ARG A 152 -24.88 16.43 12.50
N LEU A 153 -23.71 16.71 11.92
CA LEU A 153 -23.18 15.93 10.79
C LEU A 153 -22.21 14.84 11.24
N GLY A 154 -22.38 13.65 10.69
CA GLY A 154 -21.43 12.55 10.83
C GLY A 154 -21.00 11.99 9.48
N HIS A 155 -19.96 11.17 9.51
CA HIS A 155 -19.41 10.43 8.39
C HIS A 155 -19.75 8.95 8.56
N TYR A 156 -20.17 8.34 7.45
CA TYR A 156 -20.43 6.92 7.35
C TYR A 156 -19.51 6.32 6.28
N PHE A 157 -18.95 5.16 6.59
CA PHE A 157 -18.22 4.29 5.68
C PHE A 157 -18.57 2.85 6.05
N ASP A 158 -18.94 2.02 5.08
CA ASP A 158 -19.47 0.66 5.33
C ASP A 158 -18.45 -0.31 5.96
N GLU A 159 -17.16 0.00 5.90
CA GLU A 159 -16.10 -0.77 6.58
C GLU A 159 -15.78 -0.25 8.00
N ASP A 160 -16.36 0.89 8.42
CA ASP A 160 -16.08 1.55 9.70
C ASP A 160 -17.35 1.89 10.51
N ILE A 161 -17.17 2.21 11.79
CA ILE A 161 -18.27 2.69 12.64
C ILE A 161 -18.60 4.14 12.28
N PRO A 162 -19.90 4.50 12.14
CA PRO A 162 -20.31 5.89 11.93
C PRO A 162 -19.76 6.82 13.02
N THR A 163 -19.22 7.97 12.64
CA THR A 163 -18.65 8.94 13.60
C THR A 163 -19.09 10.36 13.30
N PHE A 164 -19.27 11.19 14.34
CA PHE A 164 -19.59 12.60 14.13
C PHE A 164 -18.38 13.38 13.63
N THR A 165 -18.61 14.25 12.64
CA THR A 165 -17.60 15.18 12.13
C THR A 165 -17.36 16.34 13.10
N GLY A 166 -16.33 17.15 12.82
CA GLY A 166 -16.11 18.42 13.52
C GLY A 166 -17.15 19.51 13.22
N TRP A 167 -18.01 19.32 12.21
CA TRP A 167 -19.06 20.29 11.88
C TRP A 167 -20.31 20.10 12.75
N ALA A 168 -20.68 21.15 13.47
CA ALA A 168 -21.84 21.13 14.35
C ALA A 168 -23.18 21.08 13.60
N SER A 169 -23.25 21.53 12.33
CA SER A 169 -24.44 21.37 11.49
C SER A 169 -24.13 21.56 9.99
N LEU A 170 -25.11 21.26 9.12
CA LEU A 170 -24.97 21.42 7.67
C LEU A 170 -24.58 22.85 7.26
N ARG A 171 -25.10 23.89 7.93
CA ARG A 171 -24.72 25.27 7.61
C ARG A 171 -23.22 25.54 7.85
N HIS A 172 -22.58 24.83 8.79
CA HIS A 172 -21.15 24.97 9.03
C HIS A 172 -20.35 24.33 7.89
N ALA A 173 -20.73 23.13 7.46
CA ALA A 173 -20.07 22.46 6.34
C ALA A 173 -20.21 23.26 5.04
N LEU A 174 -21.38 23.82 4.75
CA LEU A 174 -21.58 24.66 3.56
C LEU A 174 -20.84 26.00 3.63
N ALA A 175 -20.78 26.63 4.81
CA ALA A 175 -20.00 27.86 4.98
C ALA A 175 -18.50 27.61 4.78
N ASP A 176 -17.99 26.50 5.32
CA ASP A 176 -16.61 26.07 5.17
C ASP A 176 -16.28 25.69 3.71
N LEU A 177 -17.21 25.01 3.03
CA LEU A 177 -17.11 24.74 1.59
C LEU A 177 -17.04 26.05 0.78
N ALA A 178 -17.93 27.00 1.04
CA ALA A 178 -17.91 28.30 0.36
C ALA A 178 -16.58 29.05 0.61
N ASP A 179 -16.09 29.03 1.85
CA ASP A 179 -14.81 29.61 2.24
C ASP A 179 -13.63 28.95 1.54
N ALA A 180 -13.66 27.61 1.40
CA ALA A 180 -12.65 26.83 0.70
C ALA A 180 -12.62 27.15 -0.80
N LEU A 181 -13.78 27.18 -1.46
CA LEU A 181 -13.89 27.52 -2.89
C LEU A 181 -13.37 28.94 -3.17
N GLU A 182 -13.82 29.94 -2.41
CA GLU A 182 -13.46 31.34 -2.65
C GLU A 182 -11.99 31.65 -2.35
N ARG A 183 -11.42 31.02 -1.32
CA ARG A 183 -10.05 31.31 -0.87
C ARG A 183 -9.01 30.29 -1.33
N GLY A 184 -9.43 29.22 -2.00
CA GLY A 184 -8.55 28.10 -2.37
C GLY A 184 -7.94 27.41 -1.16
N ARG A 185 -8.68 27.31 -0.05
CA ARG A 185 -8.21 26.64 1.18
C ARG A 185 -8.59 25.16 1.16
N PRO A 186 -7.83 24.28 1.84
CA PRO A 186 -8.21 22.89 1.99
C PRO A 186 -9.55 22.76 2.72
N PHE A 187 -10.46 21.98 2.14
CA PHE A 187 -11.70 21.52 2.77
C PHE A 187 -11.51 20.04 3.12
N ASN A 188 -11.48 19.73 4.42
CA ASN A 188 -11.18 18.39 4.93
C ASN A 188 -9.92 17.76 4.29
N GLY A 189 -8.84 18.55 4.17
CA GLY A 189 -7.56 18.11 3.61
C GLY A 189 -7.43 18.20 2.08
N ARG A 190 -8.51 18.49 1.33
CA ARG A 190 -8.46 18.60 -0.14
C ARG A 190 -8.62 20.04 -0.61
N THR A 191 -7.79 20.48 -1.55
CA THR A 191 -7.87 21.81 -2.14
C THR A 191 -8.82 21.82 -3.35
N PRO A 192 -9.82 22.71 -3.39
CA PRO A 192 -10.72 22.81 -4.53
C PRO A 192 -10.04 23.51 -5.71
N LEU A 193 -10.26 22.97 -6.90
CA LEU A 193 -9.71 23.49 -8.14
C LEU A 193 -10.76 23.45 -9.25
N ALA A 194 -10.73 24.44 -10.13
CA ALA A 194 -11.52 24.40 -11.36
C ALA A 194 -10.62 24.00 -12.53
N TYR A 195 -10.99 22.94 -13.25
CA TYR A 195 -10.26 22.48 -14.43
C TYR A 195 -11.26 22.06 -15.52
N GLU A 196 -11.06 22.56 -16.75
CA GLU A 196 -11.98 22.34 -17.88
C GLU A 196 -13.46 22.63 -17.56
N GLY A 197 -13.69 23.58 -16.66
CA GLY A 197 -15.02 23.97 -16.21
C GLY A 197 -15.69 23.01 -15.24
N ALA A 198 -14.98 22.01 -14.70
CA ALA A 198 -15.46 21.16 -13.61
C ALA A 198 -14.74 21.46 -12.29
N LEU A 199 -15.45 21.27 -11.16
CA LEU A 199 -14.88 21.30 -9.81
C LEU A 199 -14.17 19.97 -9.56
N LEU A 200 -12.88 20.04 -9.28
CA LEU A 200 -12.04 18.94 -8.87
C LEU A 200 -11.50 19.19 -7.46
N TRP A 201 -11.07 18.11 -6.83
CA TRP A 201 -10.43 18.12 -5.52
C TRP A 201 -9.07 17.47 -5.63
N GLU A 202 -8.06 18.11 -5.08
CA GLU A 202 -6.70 17.58 -5.04
C GLU A 202 -6.19 17.47 -3.61
N ASP A 203 -5.46 16.40 -3.37
CA ASP A 203 -4.77 16.18 -2.10
C ASP A 203 -3.41 16.87 -2.20
N GLU A 204 -3.24 17.96 -1.44
CA GLU A 204 -1.93 18.57 -1.26
C GLU A 204 -1.17 17.73 -0.25
N THR A 205 -0.30 16.87 -0.76
CA THR A 205 0.53 16.01 0.08
C THR A 205 1.84 16.72 0.36
N THR A 206 2.28 16.70 1.61
CA THR A 206 3.64 17.11 1.96
C THR A 206 4.42 15.88 2.42
N ALA A 207 5.67 15.78 1.97
CA ALA A 207 6.54 14.69 2.35
C ALA A 207 7.43 15.16 3.50
N VAL A 208 7.74 14.25 4.43
CA VAL A 208 8.79 14.49 5.42
C VAL A 208 10.10 14.71 4.65
N PRO A 209 10.77 15.86 4.81
CA PRO A 209 11.92 16.21 3.97
C PRO A 209 13.15 15.33 4.27
N ASP A 210 13.28 14.88 5.52
CA ASP A 210 14.35 14.00 6.00
C ASP A 210 13.75 12.88 6.86
N PRO A 211 13.20 11.82 6.24
CA PRO A 211 12.61 10.72 6.98
C PRO A 211 13.69 9.89 7.66
N VAL A 212 13.36 9.33 8.83
CA VAL A 212 14.28 8.42 9.54
C VAL A 212 14.63 7.24 8.62
N SER A 213 15.93 6.93 8.48
CA SER A 213 16.44 5.84 7.64
C SER A 213 16.55 4.54 8.46
N PRO A 214 15.72 3.52 8.19
CA PRO A 214 15.90 2.19 8.74
C PRO A 214 17.30 1.61 8.53
N LEU A 215 17.91 1.84 7.36
CA LEU A 215 19.24 1.29 7.07
C LEU A 215 20.35 2.03 7.84
N ALA A 216 20.20 3.33 8.13
CA ALA A 216 21.12 4.05 9.00
C ALA A 216 21.06 3.52 10.44
N LEU A 217 19.85 3.30 10.97
CA LEU A 217 19.66 2.64 12.27
C LEU A 217 20.28 1.23 12.30
N ALA A 218 20.18 0.50 11.19
CA ALA A 218 20.79 -0.81 11.03
C ALA A 218 22.33 -0.76 11.04
N ALA A 219 22.91 0.28 10.43
CA ALA A 219 24.36 0.47 10.37
C ALA A 219 24.96 0.81 11.75
N GLU A 220 24.18 1.41 12.65
CA GLU A 220 24.55 1.63 14.05
C GLU A 220 24.45 0.35 14.91
N SER A 221 23.71 -0.65 14.43
CA SER A 221 23.55 -1.94 15.10
C SER A 221 24.68 -2.92 14.73
N ALA A 222 25.15 -3.71 15.69
CA ALA A 222 26.11 -4.77 15.43
C ALA A 222 25.41 -6.05 14.93
N GLU A 223 26.08 -6.80 14.05
CA GLU A 223 25.66 -8.17 13.74
C GLU A 223 25.69 -9.00 15.04
N PRO A 224 24.66 -9.82 15.34
CA PRO A 224 24.63 -10.62 16.56
C PRO A 224 25.81 -11.61 16.62
N ASP A 225 26.50 -11.62 17.76
CA ASP A 225 27.59 -12.55 18.04
C ASP A 225 27.10 -14.02 18.06
N PRO A 226 27.98 -14.97 17.70
CA PRO A 226 27.67 -16.39 17.82
C PRO A 226 27.36 -16.72 19.27
N GLU A 227 26.23 -17.37 19.51
CA GLU A 227 25.89 -17.86 20.84
C GLU A 227 26.92 -18.91 21.24
N PRO A 228 27.57 -18.81 22.41
CA PRO A 228 28.42 -19.88 22.89
C PRO A 228 27.58 -21.16 22.99
N PRO A 229 28.13 -22.34 22.64
CA PRO A 229 27.38 -23.58 22.72
C PRO A 229 26.82 -23.69 24.13
N THR A 230 25.50 -23.81 24.24
CA THR A 230 24.83 -24.01 25.52
C THR A 230 25.46 -25.25 26.13
N PRO A 231 26.12 -25.17 27.30
CA PRO A 231 26.68 -26.35 27.93
C PRO A 231 25.53 -27.34 28.10
N SER A 232 25.71 -28.54 27.57
CA SER A 232 24.72 -29.61 27.68
C SER A 232 24.47 -29.81 29.17
N GLU A 233 23.34 -29.31 29.67
CA GLU A 233 22.97 -29.56 31.06
C GLU A 233 22.92 -31.08 31.22
N PRO A 234 23.70 -31.65 32.16
CA PRO A 234 23.64 -33.08 32.39
C PRO A 234 22.20 -33.42 32.77
N LEU A 235 21.58 -34.30 31.98
CA LEU A 235 20.28 -34.88 32.28
C LEU A 235 20.25 -35.25 33.77
N PHE A 236 19.38 -34.60 34.52
CA PHE A 236 19.16 -34.89 35.94
C PHE A 236 19.00 -36.41 36.11
N VAL A 237 19.97 -37.04 36.75
CA VAL A 237 19.83 -38.43 37.21
C VAL A 237 19.08 -38.34 38.54
N PRO A 238 17.85 -38.86 38.67
CA PRO A 238 17.15 -38.80 39.93
C PRO A 238 17.87 -39.72 40.92
N VAL A 239 18.41 -39.13 42.00
CA VAL A 239 18.87 -39.90 43.16
C VAL A 239 17.62 -40.36 43.92
N CYS A 240 17.40 -41.67 43.99
CA CYS A 240 16.31 -42.24 44.78
C CYS A 240 16.50 -41.91 46.26
N SER A 241 15.58 -41.11 46.80
CA SER A 241 15.29 -41.02 48.23
C SER A 241 13.98 -41.74 48.50
N SER A 242 14.02 -42.79 49.31
CA SER A 242 12.87 -43.55 49.77
C SER A 242 11.95 -42.70 50.65
N ASP A 243 10.74 -42.43 50.18
CA ASP A 243 9.48 -42.79 50.85
C ASP A 243 8.30 -42.00 50.27
N GLY A 244 7.26 -42.72 49.83
CA GLY A 244 5.99 -42.17 49.37
C GLY A 244 5.73 -42.37 47.87
N VAL A 245 5.02 -43.44 47.52
CA VAL A 245 4.64 -43.75 46.13
C VAL A 245 3.52 -42.80 45.68
N TYR A 246 3.84 -41.88 44.77
CA TYR A 246 2.86 -41.26 43.87
C TYR A 246 3.12 -41.76 42.44
N LEU A 247 2.11 -42.39 41.84
CA LEU A 247 2.12 -42.77 40.42
C LEU A 247 1.80 -41.53 39.58
N ALA A 248 2.82 -40.75 39.21
CA ALA A 248 2.70 -39.72 38.19
C ALA A 248 2.92 -40.35 36.81
N MET A 249 1.83 -40.52 36.04
CA MET A 249 1.96 -40.85 34.61
C MET A 249 2.48 -39.62 33.86
N VAL A 250 3.80 -39.48 33.77
CA VAL A 250 4.42 -38.56 32.82
C VAL A 250 4.24 -39.16 31.44
N ARG A 251 3.27 -38.64 30.67
CA ARG A 251 3.26 -38.84 29.23
C ARG A 251 4.52 -38.17 28.70
N HIS A 252 5.57 -38.95 28.44
CA HIS A 252 6.62 -38.56 27.52
C HIS A 252 5.95 -38.38 26.15
N ARG A 253 5.44 -37.18 25.89
CA ARG A 253 5.29 -36.72 24.53
C ARG A 253 6.72 -36.58 24.04
N THR A 254 7.23 -37.58 23.33
CA THR A 254 8.41 -37.39 22.49
C THR A 254 8.11 -36.14 21.69
N PRO A 255 8.92 -35.06 21.82
CA PRO A 255 8.69 -33.88 20.99
C PRO A 255 8.65 -34.38 19.55
N PRO A 256 7.66 -33.95 18.75
CA PRO A 256 7.62 -34.33 17.35
C PRO A 256 8.98 -33.99 16.72
N PRO A 257 9.50 -34.83 15.82
CA PRO A 257 10.76 -34.53 15.15
C PRO A 257 10.69 -33.10 14.56
N PRO A 258 11.79 -32.34 14.60
CA PRO A 258 11.81 -31.00 14.03
C PRO A 258 11.32 -31.07 12.57
N PRO A 259 10.53 -30.08 12.12
CA PRO A 259 10.05 -30.06 10.76
C PRO A 259 11.24 -30.12 9.78
N PRO A 260 11.12 -30.85 8.65
CA PRO A 260 12.20 -30.95 7.68
C PRO A 260 12.57 -29.57 7.12
N THR A 261 13.86 -29.36 6.88
CA THR A 261 14.41 -28.10 6.36
C THR A 261 14.03 -27.92 4.89
N GLN A 262 13.29 -26.86 4.57
CA GLN A 262 12.75 -26.61 3.22
C GLN A 262 12.95 -25.14 2.81
N PRO A 263 14.21 -24.70 2.62
CA PRO A 263 14.50 -23.32 2.27
C PRO A 263 14.09 -23.01 0.82
N ASP A 264 13.82 -21.75 0.54
CA ASP A 264 13.80 -21.26 -0.84
C ASP A 264 15.23 -21.34 -1.38
N VAL A 265 15.41 -21.99 -2.53
CA VAL A 265 16.72 -22.23 -3.14
C VAL A 265 16.72 -21.89 -4.62
N VAL A 266 17.80 -21.26 -5.09
CA VAL A 266 18.08 -21.04 -6.51
C VAL A 266 19.39 -21.68 -6.89
N PHE A 267 19.40 -22.39 -8.01
CA PHE A 267 20.56 -23.03 -8.62
C PHE A 267 20.92 -22.28 -9.90
N ALA A 268 22.22 -22.12 -10.17
CA ALA A 268 22.73 -21.57 -11.41
C ALA A 268 23.90 -22.41 -11.94
N GLU A 269 23.80 -22.78 -13.22
CA GLU A 269 24.77 -23.64 -13.87
C GLU A 269 26.08 -22.88 -14.15
N ARG A 270 27.23 -23.55 -13.98
CA ARG A 270 28.57 -23.01 -14.30
C ARG A 270 28.92 -21.68 -13.60
N LEU A 271 28.24 -21.32 -12.51
CA LEU A 271 28.59 -20.16 -11.68
C LEU A 271 29.36 -20.61 -10.43
N THR A 272 30.17 -19.71 -9.89
CA THR A 272 30.73 -19.85 -8.54
C THR A 272 29.77 -19.29 -7.50
N PRO A 273 29.83 -19.72 -6.22
CA PRO A 273 28.98 -19.15 -5.17
C PRO A 273 29.12 -17.63 -5.03
N ALA A 274 30.34 -17.10 -5.18
CA ALA A 274 30.60 -15.66 -5.15
C ALA A 274 29.95 -14.93 -6.34
N GLU A 275 30.00 -15.52 -7.54
CA GLU A 275 29.35 -14.97 -8.72
C GLU A 275 27.83 -14.97 -8.59
N LEU A 276 27.27 -16.06 -8.06
CA LEU A 276 25.84 -16.16 -7.77
C LEU A 276 25.40 -15.08 -6.79
N LEU A 277 26.11 -14.89 -5.68
CA LEU A 277 25.82 -13.82 -4.72
C LEU A 277 25.89 -12.42 -5.34
N ARG A 278 26.90 -12.17 -6.20
CA ARG A 278 27.01 -10.90 -6.94
C ARG A 278 25.79 -10.66 -7.84
N ARG A 279 25.35 -11.68 -8.57
CA ARG A 279 24.15 -11.60 -9.44
C ARG A 279 22.85 -11.46 -8.65
N LEU A 280 22.78 -12.02 -7.44
CA LEU A 280 21.66 -11.82 -6.52
C LEU A 280 21.64 -10.43 -5.86
N GLY A 281 22.72 -9.65 -6.02
CA GLY A 281 22.81 -8.30 -5.48
C GLY A 281 23.37 -8.21 -4.07
N ALA A 282 24.31 -9.10 -3.73
CA ALA A 282 24.99 -9.10 -2.44
C ALA A 282 25.69 -7.77 -2.13
N ILE A 283 25.53 -7.31 -0.88
CA ILE A 283 26.23 -6.13 -0.36
C ILE A 283 27.65 -6.55 0.01
N PRO A 284 28.70 -6.03 -0.66
CA PRO A 284 30.08 -6.50 -0.51
C PRO A 284 30.57 -6.56 0.95
N ASP A 285 30.24 -5.54 1.75
CA ASP A 285 30.71 -5.42 3.13
C ASP A 285 30.07 -6.44 4.09
N THR A 286 29.04 -7.16 3.64
CA THR A 286 28.31 -8.17 4.44
C THR A 286 28.70 -9.60 4.08
N VAL A 287 29.55 -9.77 3.07
CA VAL A 287 29.94 -11.07 2.51
C VAL A 287 30.93 -11.75 3.45
N HIS A 288 30.46 -12.77 4.17
CA HIS A 288 31.33 -13.64 4.98
C HIS A 288 30.66 -14.99 5.31
N PRO A 289 31.42 -16.03 5.66
CA PRO A 289 30.87 -17.36 5.94
C PRO A 289 29.97 -17.39 7.18
N ARG A 290 28.80 -18.04 7.09
CA ARG A 290 27.87 -18.26 8.21
C ARG A 290 27.22 -19.65 8.13
N THR A 291 26.91 -20.21 9.29
CA THR A 291 26.01 -21.37 9.43
C THR A 291 24.57 -20.95 9.18
N ARG A 292 23.67 -21.92 8.96
CA ARG A 292 22.23 -21.64 8.75
C ARG A 292 21.64 -20.86 9.92
N ALA A 293 21.82 -21.39 11.13
CA ALA A 293 21.29 -20.79 12.36
C ALA A 293 21.81 -19.36 12.56
N ARG A 294 23.10 -19.11 12.25
CA ARG A 294 23.69 -17.77 12.35
C ARG A 294 23.10 -16.82 11.32
N ALA A 295 22.94 -17.25 10.08
CA ALA A 295 22.35 -16.42 9.02
C ALA A 295 20.89 -16.06 9.34
N GLN A 296 20.11 -17.01 9.85
CA GLN A 296 18.72 -16.78 10.29
C GLN A 296 18.68 -15.77 11.44
N LYS A 297 19.49 -15.97 12.49
CA LYS A 297 19.60 -15.03 13.62
C LYS A 297 20.02 -13.63 13.18
N ALA A 298 20.98 -13.53 12.25
CA ALA A 298 21.41 -12.26 11.68
C ALA A 298 20.29 -11.60 10.86
N ALA A 299 19.56 -12.37 10.06
CA ALA A 299 18.44 -11.88 9.24
C ALA A 299 17.27 -11.33 10.07
N ASP A 300 17.01 -11.93 11.24
CA ASP A 300 15.96 -11.51 12.16
C ASP A 300 16.40 -10.34 13.07
N SER A 301 17.66 -9.91 12.99
CA SER A 301 18.21 -8.84 13.83
C SER A 301 18.00 -7.44 13.23
N PRO A 302 18.02 -6.37 14.05
CA PRO A 302 17.96 -4.99 13.56
C PRO A 302 19.06 -4.64 12.54
N TRP A 303 20.23 -5.27 12.63
CA TRP A 303 21.33 -5.09 11.68
C TRP A 303 20.96 -5.46 10.24
N ALA A 304 20.11 -6.47 10.04
CA ALA A 304 19.64 -6.83 8.71
C ALA A 304 18.62 -5.83 8.16
N ALA A 305 17.88 -5.13 9.03
CA ALA A 305 16.78 -4.23 8.68
C ALA A 305 15.85 -4.82 7.60
N TYR A 306 15.43 -6.07 7.83
CA TYR A 306 14.51 -6.81 6.95
C TYR A 306 15.02 -7.04 5.52
N ARG A 307 16.31 -6.80 5.24
CA ARG A 307 16.94 -7.14 3.95
C ARG A 307 17.08 -8.66 3.82
N PRO A 308 16.92 -9.23 2.61
CA PRO A 308 17.07 -10.66 2.40
C PRO A 308 18.48 -11.14 2.76
N MET A 309 18.56 -12.22 3.52
CA MET A 309 19.82 -12.90 3.85
C MET A 309 19.92 -14.20 3.06
N VAL A 310 21.05 -14.39 2.39
CA VAL A 310 21.28 -15.57 1.54
C VAL A 310 22.62 -16.23 1.87
N ARG A 311 22.66 -17.55 1.82
CA ARG A 311 23.87 -18.38 1.89
C ARG A 311 24.09 -19.06 0.56
N ALA A 312 25.34 -19.12 0.08
CA ALA A 312 25.66 -19.74 -1.20
C ALA A 312 26.70 -20.86 -1.07
N GLY A 313 26.45 -21.96 -1.77
CA GLY A 313 27.29 -23.14 -1.83
C GLY A 313 27.41 -23.71 -3.24
N SER A 314 28.05 -24.87 -3.36
CA SER A 314 28.23 -25.57 -4.64
C SER A 314 27.66 -26.98 -4.54
N ALA A 315 26.96 -27.41 -5.58
CA ALA A 315 26.40 -28.75 -5.74
C ALA A 315 26.74 -29.27 -7.14
N GLY A 316 27.82 -30.04 -7.25
CA GLY A 316 28.32 -30.53 -8.54
C GLY A 316 28.75 -29.38 -9.47
N GLY A 317 28.19 -29.33 -10.68
CA GLY A 317 28.44 -28.27 -11.67
C GLY A 317 27.63 -26.98 -11.46
N TRP A 318 26.89 -26.89 -10.35
CA TRP A 318 25.97 -25.80 -10.04
C TRP A 318 26.42 -25.03 -8.79
N ALA A 319 26.24 -23.72 -8.79
CA ALA A 319 26.16 -22.95 -7.55
C ALA A 319 24.70 -22.91 -7.08
N TYR A 320 24.49 -22.95 -5.77
CA TYR A 320 23.17 -22.78 -5.19
C TYR A 320 23.20 -21.69 -4.13
N ALA A 321 22.04 -21.07 -3.91
CA ALA A 321 21.84 -20.08 -2.88
C ALA A 321 20.54 -20.39 -2.12
N THR A 322 20.59 -20.42 -0.79
CA THR A 322 19.43 -20.59 0.11
C THR A 322 19.08 -19.26 0.75
N GLN A 323 17.79 -18.92 0.77
CA GLN A 323 17.31 -17.74 1.49
C GLN A 323 17.01 -18.11 2.94
N GLU A 324 17.69 -17.47 3.87
CA GLU A 324 17.60 -17.78 5.31
C GLU A 324 16.72 -16.79 6.07
N GLY A 325 16.39 -15.64 5.48
CA GLY A 325 15.47 -14.68 6.08
C GLY A 325 15.20 -13.47 5.18
N GLY A 326 14.25 -12.63 5.59
CA GLY A 326 13.81 -11.46 4.83
C GLY A 326 12.86 -11.78 3.66
N ALA A 327 12.64 -10.79 2.79
CA ALA A 327 11.65 -10.88 1.71
C ALA A 327 12.05 -11.89 0.62
N ALA A 328 11.11 -12.73 0.17
CA ALA A 328 11.30 -13.72 -0.89
C ALA A 328 11.83 -13.10 -2.20
N GLN A 329 13.04 -13.49 -2.62
CA GLN A 329 13.68 -13.00 -3.85
C GLN A 329 13.64 -13.99 -5.02
N PHE A 330 13.79 -15.30 -4.78
CA PHE A 330 14.12 -16.25 -5.84
C PHE A 330 12.98 -16.56 -6.83
N ALA A 331 11.74 -16.24 -6.47
CA ALA A 331 10.59 -16.35 -7.37
C ALA A 331 10.42 -15.12 -8.28
N ARG A 332 11.19 -14.03 -8.07
CA ARG A 332 11.04 -12.79 -8.82
C ARG A 332 11.63 -12.95 -10.22
N PRO A 333 10.90 -12.61 -11.30
CA PRO A 333 11.39 -12.73 -12.66
C PRO A 333 12.72 -12.00 -12.89
N GLU A 334 12.89 -10.81 -12.31
CA GLU A 334 14.09 -9.96 -12.47
C GLU A 334 15.34 -10.63 -11.90
N VAL A 335 15.18 -11.27 -10.75
CA VAL A 335 16.26 -11.99 -10.08
C VAL A 335 16.65 -13.21 -10.92
N LEU A 336 15.66 -13.97 -11.40
CA LEU A 336 15.91 -15.11 -12.28
C LEU A 336 16.56 -14.71 -13.59
N ARG A 337 16.16 -13.57 -14.20
CA ARG A 337 16.80 -13.05 -15.41
C ARG A 337 18.27 -12.73 -15.18
N ARG A 338 18.59 -12.05 -14.07
CA ARG A 338 19.96 -11.69 -13.72
C ARG A 338 20.82 -12.90 -13.40
N VAL A 339 20.27 -13.89 -12.69
CA VAL A 339 20.99 -15.13 -12.35
C VAL A 339 21.22 -16.02 -13.58
N SER A 340 20.21 -16.17 -14.45
CA SER A 340 20.28 -16.97 -15.68
C SER A 340 20.94 -16.26 -16.87
N SER A 341 21.50 -15.05 -16.72
CA SER A 341 22.22 -14.41 -17.82
C SER A 341 23.39 -15.29 -18.28
N ASP A 342 23.39 -15.67 -19.57
CA ASP A 342 24.41 -16.55 -20.20
C ASP A 342 24.51 -17.95 -19.57
N THR A 343 23.46 -18.37 -18.85
CA THR A 343 23.40 -19.66 -18.17
C THR A 343 21.97 -20.14 -17.92
N ARG A 344 21.84 -21.28 -17.25
CA ARG A 344 20.59 -21.86 -16.80
C ARG A 344 20.42 -21.67 -15.31
N ALA A 345 19.23 -21.27 -14.87
CA ALA A 345 18.87 -21.17 -13.47
C ALA A 345 17.60 -21.96 -13.15
N VAL A 346 17.57 -22.58 -11.97
CA VAL A 346 16.40 -23.30 -11.47
C VAL A 346 16.10 -22.83 -10.06
N ALA A 347 14.91 -22.30 -9.81
CA ALA A 347 14.47 -21.91 -8.48
C ALA A 347 13.40 -22.85 -7.96
N LEU A 348 13.59 -23.35 -6.75
CA LEU A 348 12.62 -24.11 -5.98
C LEU A 348 12.21 -23.24 -4.79
N THR A 349 10.96 -22.77 -4.80
CA THR A 349 10.44 -21.84 -3.81
C THR A 349 9.15 -22.36 -3.19
N ARG A 350 8.90 -21.95 -1.95
CA ARG A 350 7.71 -22.32 -1.19
C ARG A 350 6.96 -21.08 -0.72
N ARG A 351 5.69 -20.97 -1.12
CA ARG A 351 4.78 -19.92 -0.64
C ARG A 351 3.60 -20.56 0.08
N GLY A 352 3.66 -20.59 1.41
CA GLY A 352 2.65 -21.25 2.23
C GLY A 352 2.47 -22.73 1.86
N PRO A 353 1.31 -23.15 1.32
CA PRO A 353 1.06 -24.53 0.89
C PRO A 353 1.57 -24.86 -0.53
N GLU A 354 2.04 -23.87 -1.28
CA GLU A 354 2.48 -24.02 -2.67
C GLU A 354 4.00 -24.26 -2.73
N VAL A 355 4.41 -25.22 -3.55
CA VAL A 355 5.81 -25.42 -3.95
C VAL A 355 5.91 -25.23 -5.45
N GLN A 356 6.79 -24.33 -5.87
CA GLN A 356 6.97 -23.91 -7.24
C GLN A 356 8.42 -24.17 -7.69
N VAL A 357 8.56 -24.84 -8.84
CA VAL A 357 9.82 -24.93 -9.58
C VAL A 357 9.73 -24.03 -10.80
N THR A 358 10.69 -23.12 -10.93
CA THR A 358 10.82 -22.22 -12.08
C THR A 358 12.17 -22.44 -12.74
N VAL A 359 12.17 -22.74 -14.04
CA VAL A 359 13.38 -22.85 -14.85
C VAL A 359 13.51 -21.62 -15.73
N ALA A 360 14.69 -20.99 -15.74
CA ALA A 360 15.01 -19.86 -16.58
C ALA A 360 16.31 -20.15 -17.36
N GLU A 361 16.32 -19.81 -18.64
CA GLU A 361 17.45 -19.98 -19.55
C GLU A 361 17.73 -18.65 -20.24
N ASP A 362 18.98 -18.21 -20.24
CA ASP A 362 19.47 -17.00 -20.91
C ASP A 362 18.60 -15.75 -20.68
N GLY A 363 18.19 -15.51 -19.43
CA GLY A 363 17.44 -14.31 -19.08
C GLY A 363 15.97 -14.32 -19.52
N VAL A 364 15.40 -15.46 -19.91
CA VAL A 364 13.97 -15.58 -20.25
C VAL A 364 13.30 -16.65 -19.36
N PRO A 365 12.39 -16.26 -18.43
CA PRO A 365 11.51 -17.24 -17.79
C PRO A 365 10.46 -17.69 -18.81
N GLY A 366 10.54 -18.94 -19.29
CA GLY A 366 9.60 -19.46 -20.29
C GLY A 366 8.17 -19.59 -19.74
N PRO A 367 7.10 -19.29 -20.51
CA PRO A 367 5.72 -19.47 -20.06
C PRO A 367 5.33 -20.94 -19.79
N GLN A 368 6.15 -21.90 -20.26
CA GLN A 368 6.00 -23.34 -19.99
C GLN A 368 6.91 -23.85 -18.85
N SER A 369 7.67 -22.97 -18.17
CA SER A 369 8.75 -23.36 -17.26
C SER A 369 8.42 -23.27 -15.76
N VAL A 370 7.16 -23.00 -15.42
CA VAL A 370 6.66 -23.00 -14.04
C VAL A 370 5.82 -24.25 -13.80
N ARG A 371 6.34 -25.17 -12.98
CA ARG A 371 5.57 -26.31 -12.45
C ARG A 371 5.26 -26.02 -10.99
N HIS A 372 3.97 -25.92 -10.64
CA HIS A 372 3.53 -25.75 -9.25
C HIS A 372 2.62 -26.89 -8.81
N VAL A 373 2.67 -27.22 -7.52
CA VAL A 373 1.75 -28.18 -6.88
C VAL A 373 1.11 -27.50 -5.69
N LEU A 374 -0.23 -27.49 -5.66
CA LEU A 374 -1.01 -27.06 -4.52
C LEU A 374 -1.30 -28.26 -3.62
N SER A 375 -0.96 -28.16 -2.34
CA SER A 375 -1.36 -29.17 -1.35
C SER A 375 -2.73 -28.82 -0.75
N PRO A 376 -3.71 -29.75 -0.74
CA PRO A 376 -4.93 -29.58 0.05
C PRO A 376 -4.62 -29.63 1.56
N ARG A 377 -5.43 -28.94 2.38
CA ARG A 377 -5.45 -29.10 3.84
C ARG A 377 -6.13 -30.42 4.15
N GLU A 378 -5.43 -31.39 4.72
CA GLU A 378 -6.07 -32.56 5.32
C GLU A 378 -5.81 -32.55 6.84
N GLY A 379 -6.87 -32.85 7.60
CA GLY A 379 -6.95 -32.59 9.03
C GLY A 379 -5.98 -33.39 9.89
N GLY A 380 -5.52 -32.73 10.97
CA GLY A 380 -4.97 -33.37 12.17
C GLY A 380 -3.44 -33.56 12.18
N GLY A 381 -2.73 -32.60 12.76
CA GLY A 381 -1.38 -32.78 13.30
C GLY A 381 -0.23 -32.22 12.45
N ASP A 382 -0.40 -32.16 11.13
CA ASP A 382 0.56 -31.58 10.20
C ASP A 382 -0.17 -30.56 9.33
N PHE A 383 0.21 -29.28 9.39
CA PHE A 383 -0.60 -28.23 8.74
C PHE A 383 -0.62 -28.37 7.20
N TRP A 384 0.39 -29.03 6.57
CA TRP A 384 0.56 -29.13 5.11
C TRP A 384 1.41 -30.36 4.64
N PRO A 385 0.94 -31.61 4.78
CA PRO A 385 1.73 -32.80 4.43
C PRO A 385 2.07 -32.91 2.93
N GLY A 386 1.18 -32.47 2.03
CA GLY A 386 1.40 -32.56 0.59
C GLY A 386 2.45 -31.57 0.06
N SER A 387 2.64 -30.40 0.69
CA SER A 387 3.72 -29.47 0.30
C SER A 387 5.09 -30.06 0.62
N ARG A 388 5.20 -30.82 1.73
CA ARG A 388 6.45 -31.50 2.08
C ARG A 388 6.81 -32.61 1.09
N ALA A 389 5.83 -33.46 0.77
CA ALA A 389 6.00 -34.51 -0.23
C ALA A 389 6.30 -33.93 -1.63
N ALA A 390 5.65 -32.83 -2.02
CA ALA A 390 5.92 -32.13 -3.27
C ALA A 390 7.35 -31.57 -3.33
N TYR A 391 7.83 -30.94 -2.25
CA TYR A 391 9.21 -30.45 -2.17
C TYR A 391 10.23 -31.59 -2.32
N ALA A 392 10.04 -32.70 -1.61
CA ALA A 392 10.92 -33.87 -1.73
C ALA A 392 10.88 -34.49 -3.14
N ARG A 393 9.71 -34.54 -3.78
CA ARG A 393 9.57 -34.99 -5.17
C ARG A 393 10.32 -34.08 -6.13
N PHE A 394 10.19 -32.76 -5.98
CA PHE A 394 10.92 -31.82 -6.83
C PHE A 394 12.43 -31.89 -6.62
N LEU A 395 12.93 -32.11 -5.41
CA LEU A 395 14.36 -32.38 -5.20
C LEU A 395 14.83 -33.63 -5.96
N ALA A 396 14.04 -34.71 -5.96
CA ALA A 396 14.35 -35.92 -6.73
C ALA A 396 14.27 -35.67 -8.25
N GLU A 397 13.35 -34.82 -8.72
CA GLU A 397 13.29 -34.37 -10.12
C GLU A 397 14.53 -33.54 -10.50
N LEU A 398 15.03 -32.68 -9.61
CA LEU A 398 16.27 -31.91 -9.85
C LEU A 398 17.49 -32.82 -10.00
N GLU A 399 17.58 -33.88 -9.20
CA GLU A 399 18.62 -34.91 -9.34
C GLU A 399 18.50 -35.65 -10.69
N GLY A 400 17.29 -36.06 -11.08
CA GLY A 400 17.06 -36.83 -12.30
C GLY A 400 17.18 -36.03 -13.61
N GLU A 401 16.63 -34.81 -13.66
CA GLU A 401 16.55 -33.98 -14.88
C GLU A 401 17.79 -33.07 -15.05
N PHE A 402 18.39 -32.61 -13.95
CA PHE A 402 19.49 -31.63 -13.99
C PHE A 402 20.80 -32.13 -13.37
N GLY A 403 20.81 -33.31 -12.74
CA GLY A 403 21.98 -33.84 -12.04
C GLY A 403 22.35 -33.06 -10.78
N ILE A 404 21.41 -32.31 -10.19
CA ILE A 404 21.65 -31.47 -9.02
C ILE A 404 21.47 -32.32 -7.74
N MET A 405 22.59 -32.72 -7.13
CA MET A 405 22.59 -33.38 -5.83
C MET A 405 22.58 -32.35 -4.70
N TYR A 406 21.38 -31.99 -4.22
CA TYR A 406 21.23 -31.04 -3.11
C TYR A 406 20.36 -31.63 -2.00
N ARG A 407 20.92 -31.66 -0.79
CA ARG A 407 20.22 -32.07 0.43
C ARG A 407 20.26 -30.90 1.42
N PRO A 408 19.11 -30.30 1.77
CA PRO A 408 19.06 -29.16 2.68
C PRO A 408 19.70 -29.41 4.03
N ASP A 409 19.71 -30.65 4.52
CA ASP A 409 20.26 -30.95 5.84
C ASP A 409 21.80 -30.96 5.85
N ASP A 410 22.44 -31.27 4.71
CA ASP A 410 23.90 -31.38 4.59
C ASP A 410 24.62 -30.03 4.81
N ASP A 411 23.93 -28.91 4.58
CA ASP A 411 24.49 -27.56 4.69
C ASP A 411 24.09 -26.81 5.96
N THR A 412 23.37 -27.46 6.89
CA THR A 412 22.82 -26.81 8.09
C THR A 412 23.94 -26.24 8.97
N ASP A 413 24.95 -27.05 9.26
CA ASP A 413 26.10 -26.70 10.10
C ASP A 413 27.31 -26.20 9.29
N ALA A 414 27.23 -26.27 7.95
CA ALA A 414 28.32 -25.83 7.08
C ALA A 414 28.48 -24.30 7.10
N GLU A 415 29.72 -23.80 7.18
CA GLU A 415 29.98 -22.38 6.99
C GLU A 415 30.00 -22.05 5.49
N LEU A 416 28.90 -21.49 5.01
CA LEU A 416 28.73 -21.09 3.60
C LEU A 416 28.86 -19.58 3.46
N THR A 417 29.44 -19.11 2.35
CA THR A 417 29.54 -17.68 2.06
C THR A 417 28.14 -17.07 2.06
N SER A 418 27.92 -16.08 2.92
CA SER A 418 26.61 -15.50 3.18
C SER A 418 26.65 -13.99 3.02
N ALA A 419 25.55 -13.37 2.60
CA ALA A 419 25.46 -11.92 2.43
C ALA A 419 24.02 -11.42 2.56
N LEU A 420 23.89 -10.16 2.98
CA LEU A 420 22.65 -9.40 2.80
C LEU A 420 22.54 -8.96 1.34
N LEU A 421 21.32 -8.94 0.83
CA LEU A 421 21.03 -8.52 -0.54
C LEU A 421 20.40 -7.12 -0.58
N LEU A 422 20.78 -6.34 -1.59
CA LEU A 422 19.96 -5.22 -2.06
C LEU A 422 18.96 -5.74 -3.10
N PRO A 423 17.66 -5.40 -2.98
CA PRO A 423 16.63 -5.91 -3.87
C PRO A 423 16.98 -5.58 -5.33
N VAL A 424 16.80 -6.54 -6.23
CA VAL A 424 16.89 -6.27 -7.68
C VAL A 424 15.66 -5.45 -8.08
N LEU A 425 15.86 -4.42 -8.89
CA LEU A 425 14.77 -3.54 -9.33
C LEU A 425 13.84 -4.28 -10.29
N GLU A 426 12.55 -4.00 -10.19
CA GLU A 426 11.54 -4.46 -11.14
C GLU A 426 11.87 -4.01 -12.56
N ASP A 427 11.63 -4.87 -13.55
CA ASP A 427 11.82 -4.51 -14.95
C ASP A 427 10.83 -3.39 -15.32
N VAL A 428 11.35 -2.38 -16.02
CA VAL A 428 10.49 -1.46 -16.74
C VAL A 428 10.03 -2.19 -17.99
N ASP A 429 8.79 -2.68 -17.96
CA ASP A 429 8.20 -3.36 -19.11
C ASP A 429 8.09 -2.38 -20.29
N ARG A 430 9.00 -2.51 -21.25
CA ARG A 430 9.04 -1.69 -22.46
C ARG A 430 7.87 -1.98 -23.40
N ALA A 431 7.25 -3.16 -23.27
CA ALA A 431 6.20 -3.66 -24.16
C ALA A 431 4.79 -3.53 -23.55
N ALA A 432 4.67 -3.50 -22.22
CA ALA A 432 3.46 -3.03 -21.56
C ALA A 432 3.36 -1.52 -21.73
N ASN A 433 2.93 -1.13 -22.92
CA ASN A 433 2.28 0.13 -23.18
C ASN A 433 0.96 0.13 -22.39
N ARG A 434 1.05 0.19 -21.05
CA ARG A 434 -0.10 0.35 -20.16
C ARG A 434 -0.66 1.73 -20.49
N TYR A 435 -1.60 1.73 -21.43
CA TYR A 435 -2.24 2.95 -21.86
C TYR A 435 -3.12 3.44 -20.72
N VAL A 436 -2.58 4.34 -19.91
CA VAL A 436 -3.34 5.00 -18.86
C VAL A 436 -4.07 6.16 -19.53
N GLY A 437 -5.37 5.94 -19.81
CA GLY A 437 -6.19 6.94 -20.49
C GLY A 437 -6.43 8.19 -19.66
N GLN A 438 -6.50 8.05 -18.33
CA GLN A 438 -6.75 9.16 -17.41
C GLN A 438 -5.86 9.07 -16.16
N VAL A 439 -5.42 10.24 -15.67
CA VAL A 439 -4.66 10.39 -14.43
C VAL A 439 -5.31 11.47 -13.58
N ARG A 440 -5.80 11.14 -12.37
CA ARG A 440 -6.45 12.12 -11.47
C ARG A 440 -7.49 13.00 -12.20
N ASN A 441 -8.41 12.40 -12.97
CA ASN A 441 -9.41 13.12 -13.78
C ASN A 441 -8.83 14.03 -14.89
N PHE A 442 -7.58 13.82 -15.31
CA PHE A 442 -6.94 14.47 -16.45
C PHE A 442 -6.83 13.48 -17.61
N ASP A 443 -7.24 13.88 -18.81
CA ASP A 443 -7.17 13.08 -20.03
C ASP A 443 -5.74 13.03 -20.60
N LEU A 444 -4.97 12.07 -20.10
CA LEU A 444 -3.59 11.86 -20.52
C LEU A 444 -3.51 11.34 -21.97
N ALA A 445 -4.45 10.48 -22.35
CA ALA A 445 -4.59 9.96 -23.70
C ALA A 445 -4.63 11.09 -24.74
N ALA A 446 -5.56 12.02 -24.56
CA ALA A 446 -5.74 13.14 -25.46
C ALA A 446 -4.56 14.12 -25.40
N LEU A 447 -3.89 14.29 -24.26
CA LEU A 447 -2.66 15.08 -24.17
C LEU A 447 -1.56 14.49 -25.06
N ILE A 448 -1.31 13.19 -24.93
CA ILE A 448 -0.25 12.49 -25.68
C ILE A 448 -0.52 12.54 -27.18
N GLU A 449 -1.77 12.33 -27.60
CA GLU A 449 -2.16 12.36 -29.01
C GLU A 449 -1.99 13.75 -29.65
N ARG A 450 -2.33 14.81 -28.91
CA ARG A 450 -2.33 16.19 -29.43
C ARG A 450 -0.98 16.90 -29.34
N THR A 451 -0.02 16.37 -28.56
CA THR A 451 1.24 17.05 -28.27
C THR A 451 2.41 16.47 -29.07
N PRO A 452 3.20 17.31 -29.79
CA PRO A 452 4.40 16.85 -30.47
C PRO A 452 5.39 16.16 -29.50
N PRO A 453 6.04 15.04 -29.88
CA PRO A 453 6.89 14.26 -28.98
C PRO A 453 8.01 15.05 -28.30
N ALA A 454 8.63 16.00 -29.00
CA ALA A 454 9.68 16.85 -28.43
C ALA A 454 9.15 17.77 -27.31
N ARG A 455 7.96 18.35 -27.49
CA ARG A 455 7.31 19.21 -26.50
C ARG A 455 6.83 18.41 -25.30
N LEU A 456 6.22 17.25 -25.54
CA LEU A 456 5.83 16.33 -24.46
C LEU A 456 7.05 15.91 -23.64
N ARG A 457 8.18 15.60 -24.30
CA ARG A 457 9.43 15.29 -23.61
C ARG A 457 9.88 16.43 -22.71
N THR A 458 9.97 17.66 -23.22
CA THR A 458 10.39 18.82 -22.43
C THR A 458 9.49 19.04 -21.22
N ALA A 459 8.17 18.98 -21.41
CA ALA A 459 7.23 19.12 -20.30
C ALA A 459 7.40 18.00 -19.27
N MET A 460 7.52 16.74 -19.68
CA MET A 460 7.71 15.63 -18.75
C MET A 460 9.04 15.68 -18.00
N VAL A 461 10.11 16.22 -18.60
CA VAL A 461 11.37 16.46 -17.88
C VAL A 461 11.19 17.51 -16.79
N ALA A 462 10.50 18.62 -17.08
CA ALA A 462 10.22 19.67 -16.09
C ALA A 462 9.37 19.13 -14.93
N GLN A 463 8.33 18.34 -15.25
CA GLN A 463 7.46 17.69 -14.28
C GLN A 463 8.21 16.65 -13.43
N LEU A 464 9.11 15.87 -14.04
CA LEU A 464 9.96 14.91 -13.32
C LEU A 464 10.94 15.62 -12.38
N GLY A 465 11.51 16.76 -12.80
CA GLY A 465 12.36 17.59 -11.94
C GLY A 465 11.60 18.13 -10.73
N ARG A 466 10.36 18.61 -10.93
CA ARG A 466 9.51 19.05 -9.81
C ARG A 466 9.11 17.90 -8.89
N LEU A 467 8.74 16.74 -9.43
CA LEU A 467 8.49 15.54 -8.64
C LEU A 467 9.71 15.15 -7.79
N ALA A 468 10.91 15.20 -8.36
CA ALA A 468 12.14 14.89 -7.64
C ALA A 468 12.41 15.88 -6.49
N ALA A 469 12.18 17.18 -6.71
CA ALA A 469 12.32 18.20 -5.67
C ALA A 469 11.26 18.07 -4.56
N GLU A 470 9.99 17.82 -4.93
CA GLU A 470 8.87 17.61 -4.00
C GLU A 470 9.11 16.42 -3.06
N THR A 471 9.70 15.33 -3.61
CA THR A 471 10.00 14.10 -2.86
C THR A 471 11.39 14.09 -2.23
N ARG A 472 12.18 15.15 -2.45
CA ARG A 472 13.61 15.24 -2.08
C ARG A 472 14.45 14.11 -2.69
N PHE A 473 14.00 13.51 -3.78
CA PHE A 473 14.76 12.48 -4.49
C PHE A 473 16.01 13.07 -5.17
N ASP A 474 15.99 14.36 -5.49
CA ASP A 474 17.09 15.12 -6.09
C ASP A 474 18.26 15.42 -5.13
N MET A 475 18.16 15.05 -3.84
CA MET A 475 19.22 15.30 -2.85
C MET A 475 20.45 14.40 -3.00
N TYR A 476 20.36 13.34 -3.81
CA TYR A 476 21.47 12.42 -4.08
C TYR A 476 22.20 12.82 -5.37
N ASP A 477 23.52 12.99 -5.30
CA ASP A 477 24.34 13.46 -6.42
C ASP A 477 24.13 12.64 -7.71
N GLU A 478 23.99 11.32 -7.59
CA GLU A 478 23.80 10.43 -8.73
C GLU A 478 22.43 10.66 -9.41
N VAL A 479 21.42 11.05 -8.62
CA VAL A 479 20.09 11.39 -9.11
C VAL A 479 20.07 12.77 -9.73
N SER A 480 20.70 13.77 -9.09
CA SER A 480 20.80 15.12 -9.65
C SER A 480 21.54 15.11 -10.99
N ASP A 481 22.63 14.35 -11.12
CA ASP A 481 23.35 14.17 -12.40
C ASP A 481 22.45 13.50 -13.45
N ALA A 482 21.71 12.44 -13.07
CA ALA A 482 20.78 11.78 -13.96
C ALA A 482 19.70 12.74 -14.49
N LEU A 483 19.09 13.54 -13.62
CA LEU A 483 18.10 14.54 -13.99
C LEU A 483 18.71 15.61 -14.92
N ALA A 484 19.91 16.12 -14.61
CA ALA A 484 20.61 17.08 -15.47
C ALA A 484 20.94 16.52 -16.86
N ARG A 485 21.29 15.23 -16.95
CA ARG A 485 21.47 14.54 -18.25
C ARG A 485 20.17 14.40 -19.01
N THR A 486 19.05 14.08 -18.34
CA THR A 486 17.74 13.99 -19.02
C THR A 486 17.32 15.32 -19.63
N VAL A 487 17.58 16.44 -18.94
CA VAL A 487 17.37 17.82 -19.43
C VAL A 487 18.19 18.10 -20.67
N ARG A 488 19.46 17.70 -20.70
CA ARG A 488 20.35 17.86 -21.85
C ARG A 488 20.09 16.88 -23.00
N GLY A 489 19.22 15.89 -22.79
CA GLY A 489 18.96 14.83 -23.77
C GLY A 489 20.09 13.79 -23.88
N GLU A 490 20.92 13.68 -22.85
CA GLU A 490 22.03 12.73 -22.77
C GLU A 490 21.58 11.36 -22.23
N THR A 491 22.38 10.32 -22.47
CA THR A 491 22.10 8.97 -21.96
C THR A 491 22.38 8.89 -20.46
N VAL A 492 21.40 8.38 -19.72
CA VAL A 492 21.53 8.09 -18.28
C VAL A 492 21.96 6.64 -18.09
N ASP A 493 22.98 6.41 -17.26
CA ASP A 493 23.50 5.07 -16.98
C ASP A 493 22.67 4.36 -15.90
N LEU A 494 21.78 3.46 -16.35
CA LEU A 494 20.99 2.57 -15.52
C LEU A 494 21.44 1.11 -15.68
N THR A 495 22.72 0.88 -16.00
CA THR A 495 23.25 -0.49 -16.01
C THR A 495 23.20 -1.10 -14.61
N PRO A 496 22.99 -2.43 -14.49
CA PRO A 496 22.99 -3.08 -13.18
C PRO A 496 24.26 -2.76 -12.39
N ASP A 497 24.10 -2.41 -11.12
CA ASP A 497 25.18 -2.00 -10.21
C ASP A 497 25.88 -0.67 -10.58
N SER A 498 25.36 0.13 -11.52
CA SER A 498 25.77 1.53 -11.66
C SER A 498 25.49 2.30 -10.36
N PRO A 499 26.16 3.44 -10.09
CA PRO A 499 25.90 4.24 -8.89
C PRO A 499 24.41 4.62 -8.73
N LEU A 500 23.73 4.92 -9.84
CA LEU A 500 22.31 5.23 -9.86
C LEU A 500 21.45 3.99 -9.58
N ASP A 501 21.76 2.84 -10.17
CA ASP A 501 21.06 1.58 -9.88
C ASP A 501 21.19 1.21 -8.39
N ALA A 502 22.41 1.25 -7.84
CA ALA A 502 22.67 0.98 -6.43
C ALA A 502 21.90 1.93 -5.49
N ARG A 503 21.82 3.23 -5.85
CA ARG A 503 21.03 4.22 -5.10
C ARG A 503 19.55 3.86 -5.09
N ILE A 504 18.94 3.58 -6.24
CA ILE A 504 17.51 3.25 -6.33
C ILE A 504 17.19 1.94 -5.60
N ARG A 505 18.09 0.96 -5.65
CA ARG A 505 17.95 -0.30 -4.89
C ARG A 505 18.01 -0.07 -3.39
N THR A 506 18.88 0.85 -2.95
CA THR A 506 18.95 1.27 -1.54
C THR A 506 17.65 1.93 -1.11
N LEU A 507 17.09 2.86 -1.90
CA LEU A 507 15.78 3.48 -1.60
C LEU A 507 14.65 2.45 -1.52
N THR A 508 14.64 1.47 -2.42
CA THR A 508 13.68 0.35 -2.38
C THR A 508 13.82 -0.46 -1.08
N ALA A 509 15.06 -0.70 -0.62
CA ALA A 509 15.31 -1.38 0.64
C ALA A 509 14.88 -0.55 1.87
N GLU A 510 15.10 0.78 1.86
CA GLU A 510 14.62 1.69 2.91
C GLU A 510 13.10 1.66 3.03
N ALA A 511 12.40 1.82 1.91
CA ALA A 511 10.93 1.79 1.88
C ALA A 511 10.38 0.45 2.36
N TRP A 512 11.03 -0.66 1.98
CA TRP A 512 10.65 -1.99 2.46
C TRP A 512 10.86 -2.14 3.97
N ALA A 513 12.03 -1.76 4.49
CA ALA A 513 12.34 -1.84 5.92
C ALA A 513 11.39 -0.96 6.75
N ALA A 514 11.15 0.28 6.31
CA ALA A 514 10.20 1.19 6.94
C ALA A 514 8.78 0.59 6.96
N ARG A 515 8.33 -0.04 5.87
CA ARG A 515 7.04 -0.73 5.83
C ARG A 515 6.95 -1.82 6.88
N GLN A 516 7.98 -2.65 7.03
CA GLN A 516 7.98 -3.74 8.00
C GLN A 516 7.89 -3.21 9.43
N MET A 517 8.67 -2.16 9.75
CA MET A 517 8.68 -1.54 11.07
C MET A 517 7.32 -0.93 11.43
N VAL A 518 6.64 -0.29 10.48
CA VAL A 518 5.33 0.31 10.73
C VAL A 518 4.18 -0.71 10.67
N SER A 519 4.26 -1.74 9.83
CA SER A 519 3.22 -2.79 9.75
C SER A 519 3.06 -3.62 11.03
N GLY A 520 4.10 -3.68 11.86
CA GLY A 520 4.05 -4.31 13.18
C GLY A 520 3.39 -3.43 14.25
N GLN A 521 3.27 -2.12 13.99
CA GLN A 521 2.53 -1.19 14.84
C GLN A 521 1.04 -1.29 14.49
N ARG A 522 0.18 -1.51 15.48
CA ARG A 522 -1.26 -1.33 15.24
C ARG A 522 -1.47 0.15 14.94
N ALA A 523 -1.92 0.45 13.71
CA ALA A 523 -2.02 1.79 13.10
C ALA A 523 -2.74 2.87 13.92
N TRP A 524 -3.36 2.52 15.05
CA TRP A 524 -4.13 3.39 15.92
C TRP A 524 -3.63 3.50 17.37
N ARG A 525 -2.59 2.75 17.79
CA ARG A 525 -2.21 2.65 19.21
C ARG A 525 -0.76 2.96 19.57
N ASP A 526 0.20 2.76 18.67
CA ASP A 526 1.63 2.85 19.03
C ASP A 526 2.46 3.61 17.98
N ASP A 527 2.40 4.93 17.99
CA ASP A 527 3.32 5.80 17.21
C ASP A 527 4.71 5.95 17.89
N ASN A 528 5.02 5.08 18.86
CA ASN A 528 6.25 5.11 19.67
C ASN A 528 7.44 4.38 19.04
N GLY A 529 7.32 3.91 17.79
CA GLY A 529 8.41 3.28 17.07
C GLY A 529 9.45 4.29 16.57
N PRO A 530 10.70 3.86 16.29
CA PRO A 530 11.75 4.76 15.80
C PRO A 530 11.50 5.27 14.36
N VAL A 531 10.58 4.64 13.62
CA VAL A 531 10.17 5.03 12.26
C VAL A 531 8.65 5.19 12.27
N THR A 532 8.17 6.34 11.81
CA THR A 532 6.74 6.68 11.79
C THR A 532 6.07 6.31 10.46
N GLN A 533 4.73 6.30 10.43
CA GLN A 533 3.96 6.13 9.18
C GLN A 533 4.27 7.24 8.15
N SER A 534 4.58 8.46 8.61
CA SER A 534 4.98 9.58 7.76
C SER A 534 6.37 9.35 7.14
N ASP A 535 7.31 8.78 7.89
CA ASP A 535 8.64 8.42 7.36
C ASP A 535 8.52 7.36 6.26
N PHE A 536 7.75 6.30 6.51
CA PHE A 536 7.46 5.27 5.52
C PHE A 536 6.85 5.88 4.24
N SER A 537 5.87 6.77 4.39
CA SER A 537 5.22 7.44 3.25
C SER A 537 6.22 8.26 2.43
N ALA A 538 7.17 8.95 3.07
CA ALA A 538 8.23 9.70 2.37
C ALA A 538 9.18 8.78 1.58
N TRP A 539 9.55 7.63 2.14
CA TRP A 539 10.36 6.64 1.41
C TRP A 539 9.64 6.07 0.19
N VAL A 540 8.34 5.78 0.31
CA VAL A 540 7.52 5.32 -0.83
C VAL A 540 7.49 6.38 -1.93
N LEU A 541 7.29 7.65 -1.58
CA LEU A 541 7.30 8.75 -2.56
C LEU A 541 8.63 8.85 -3.32
N ARG A 542 9.77 8.68 -2.64
CA ARG A 542 11.11 8.64 -3.28
C ARG A 542 11.26 7.45 -4.24
N VAL A 543 10.78 6.26 -3.86
CA VAL A 543 10.81 5.06 -4.72
C VAL A 543 9.94 5.26 -5.97
N GLU A 544 8.76 5.88 -5.82
CA GLU A 544 7.88 6.19 -6.95
C GLU A 544 8.48 7.25 -7.89
N ALA A 545 9.18 8.27 -7.36
CA ALA A 545 9.95 9.21 -8.17
C ALA A 545 11.11 8.54 -8.92
N ALA A 546 11.82 7.62 -8.27
CA ALA A 546 12.87 6.82 -8.91
C ALA A 546 12.31 5.92 -10.01
N ARG A 547 11.13 5.32 -9.78
CA ARG A 547 10.40 4.54 -10.80
C ARG A 547 10.04 5.41 -12.00
N ALA A 548 9.50 6.61 -11.77
CA ALA A 548 9.17 7.55 -12.84
C ALA A 548 10.40 7.93 -13.69
N LEU A 549 11.56 8.17 -13.06
CA LEU A 549 12.83 8.41 -13.76
C LEU A 549 13.23 7.19 -14.62
N ARG A 550 13.16 5.97 -14.08
CA ARG A 550 13.50 4.75 -14.82
C ARG A 550 12.58 4.51 -16.00
N GLU A 551 11.27 4.69 -15.82
CA GLU A 551 10.28 4.61 -16.90
C GLU A 551 10.58 5.64 -17.99
N PHE A 552 10.92 6.88 -17.60
CA PHE A 552 11.26 7.95 -18.54
C PHE A 552 12.51 7.64 -19.37
N VAL A 553 13.54 7.08 -18.73
CA VAL A 553 14.81 6.73 -19.40
C VAL A 553 14.66 5.50 -20.31
N HIS A 554 13.92 4.47 -19.87
CA HIS A 554 13.84 3.20 -20.61
C HIS A 554 12.72 3.15 -21.67
N ALA A 555 11.57 3.76 -21.40
CA ALA A 555 10.38 3.69 -22.26
C ALA A 555 9.99 5.05 -22.86
N GLY A 556 10.51 6.16 -22.32
CA GLY A 556 10.29 7.50 -22.84
C GLY A 556 9.16 8.26 -22.16
N ALA A 557 8.92 9.49 -22.64
CA ALA A 557 7.99 10.44 -22.02
C ALA A 557 6.53 9.94 -21.96
N PRO A 558 5.95 9.32 -23.01
CA PRO A 558 4.54 8.89 -22.96
C PRO A 558 4.26 7.85 -21.88
N THR A 559 5.14 6.85 -21.72
CA THR A 559 4.98 5.79 -20.73
C THR A 559 5.16 6.33 -19.31
N ALA A 560 6.14 7.21 -19.09
CA ALA A 560 6.42 7.77 -17.78
C ALA A 560 5.42 8.85 -17.34
N ALA A 561 4.71 9.49 -18.27
CA ALA A 561 3.81 10.61 -17.97
C ALA A 561 2.76 10.25 -16.92
N ALA A 562 2.21 9.03 -16.98
CA ALA A 562 1.22 8.58 -16.01
C ALA A 562 1.79 8.54 -14.58
N THR A 563 2.96 7.94 -14.41
CA THR A 563 3.65 7.83 -13.12
C THR A 563 4.11 9.19 -12.62
N ILE A 564 4.67 10.04 -13.49
CA ILE A 564 5.11 11.40 -13.13
C ILE A 564 3.93 12.23 -12.61
N LEU A 565 2.84 12.31 -13.38
CA LEU A 565 1.72 13.20 -13.08
C LEU A 565 0.86 12.68 -11.91
N SER A 566 0.69 11.36 -11.79
CA SER A 566 -0.08 10.77 -10.68
C SER A 566 0.58 10.99 -9.31
N ARG A 567 1.92 11.17 -9.29
CA ARG A 567 2.71 11.34 -8.07
C ARG A 567 3.06 12.79 -7.74
N ARG A 568 2.68 13.77 -8.57
CA ARG A 568 2.86 15.19 -8.26
C ARG A 568 2.17 15.56 -6.95
N MET A 569 2.91 16.23 -6.07
CA MET A 569 2.42 16.62 -4.74
C MET A 569 1.73 17.99 -4.75
N SER A 570 2.15 18.88 -5.66
CA SER A 570 1.51 20.18 -5.88
C SER A 570 0.06 20.03 -6.33
N ALA A 571 -0.87 20.71 -5.67
CA ALA A 571 -2.26 20.81 -6.12
C ALA A 571 -2.38 21.53 -7.48
N HIS A 572 -1.40 22.37 -7.84
CA HIS A 572 -1.40 23.19 -9.05
C HIS A 572 -0.65 22.56 -10.23
N TRP A 573 -0.31 21.26 -10.14
CA TRP A 573 0.47 20.54 -11.15
C TRP A 573 -0.08 20.67 -12.58
N ARG A 574 -1.41 20.78 -12.76
CA ARG A 574 -2.04 20.97 -14.09
C ARG A 574 -1.70 22.32 -14.71
N THR A 575 -1.72 23.38 -13.91
CA THR A 575 -1.35 24.73 -14.37
C THR A 575 0.13 24.78 -14.72
N GLU A 576 0.97 24.16 -13.89
CA GLU A 576 2.40 24.04 -14.18
C GLU A 576 2.66 23.22 -15.45
N LEU A 577 1.91 22.13 -15.66
CA LEU A 577 2.00 21.31 -16.87
C LEU A 577 1.61 22.11 -18.11
N ALA A 578 0.53 22.87 -18.05
CA ALA A 578 0.12 23.75 -19.13
C ALA A 578 1.24 24.75 -19.49
N ALA A 579 1.87 25.36 -18.48
CA ALA A 579 2.99 26.26 -18.67
C ALA A 579 4.20 25.57 -19.35
N ASP A 580 4.58 24.36 -18.93
CA ASP A 580 5.71 23.66 -19.57
C ASP A 580 5.40 23.24 -21.02
N LEU A 581 4.13 23.02 -21.35
CA LEU A 581 3.70 22.66 -22.71
C LEU A 581 3.71 23.89 -23.63
N GLU A 582 3.50 25.10 -23.10
CA GLU A 582 3.55 26.35 -23.86
C GLU A 582 4.99 26.75 -24.22
N GLY A 583 5.95 26.45 -23.34
CA GLY A 583 7.39 26.62 -23.56
C GLY A 583 8.01 27.83 -22.88
#